data_AF-A0A350BV95-F1
#
_entry.id   AF-A0A350BV95-F1
#
_cell.length_a   1.000
_cell.length_b   1.000
_cell.length_c   1.000
_cell.angle_alpha   90.00
_cell.angle_beta   90.00
_cell.angle_gamma   90.00
#
_symmetry.space_group_name_H-M   'P 1'
#
loop_
_entity.id
_entity.type
_entity.pdbx_description
1 polymer ?
#
loop_
_entity_poly.entity_id
_entity_poly.type
_entity_poly.pdbx_seq_one_letter_code
_entity_poly.pdbx_strand_id
1 'polypeptide(L)' 'MLSQLSAISPIDGRYRSKVQELAPYFSEYGLFKYRVWVEIEYFIALSQLDLEQFPSISSTD' A
#
# COMPACT_ATOMS: atom_id res chain seq x y z
N MET A 1 -11.64 14.34 -13.95
CA MET A 1 -10.28 13.79 -14.14
C MET A 1 -9.28 14.81 -13.63
N LEU A 2 -8.37 14.43 -12.72
CA LEU A 2 -7.36 15.37 -12.21
C LEU A 2 -6.25 15.53 -13.26
N SER A 3 -5.89 16.77 -13.59
CA SER A 3 -4.77 17.09 -14.48
C SER A 3 -3.68 17.85 -13.71
N GLN A 4 -2.45 17.87 -14.22
CA GLN A 4 -1.37 18.67 -13.61
C GLN A 4 -1.73 20.17 -13.54
N LEU A 5 -2.49 20.69 -14.51
CA LEU A 5 -2.89 22.10 -14.57
C LEU A 5 -4.01 22.44 -13.57
N SER A 6 -4.85 21.46 -13.24
CA SER A 6 -5.95 21.62 -12.28
C SER A 6 -5.58 21.20 -10.85
N ALA A 7 -4.32 20.79 -10.61
CA ALA A 7 -3.85 20.40 -9.29
C ALA A 7 -3.70 21.64 -8.39
N ILE A 8 -4.27 21.57 -7.17
CA ILE A 8 -4.19 22.68 -6.20
C ILE A 8 -2.76 22.83 -5.67
N SER A 9 -2.12 21.70 -5.34
CA SER A 9 -0.73 21.67 -4.88
C SER A 9 0.23 21.65 -6.07
N PRO A 10 1.30 22.48 -6.09
CA PRO A 10 2.29 22.46 -7.16
C PRO A 10 3.12 21.18 -7.19
N ILE A 11 3.18 20.41 -6.08
CA ILE A 11 3.87 19.11 -6.01
C ILE A 11 3.23 18.12 -6.99
N ASP A 12 1.89 18.10 -7.04
CA ASP A 12 1.12 17.22 -7.94
C ASP A 12 0.90 17.81 -9.34
N GLY A 13 1.19 19.10 -9.52
CA GLY A 13 1.10 19.83 -10.78
C GLY A 13 2.47 20.20 -11.35
N ARG A 14 2.85 21.48 -11.18
CA ARG A 14 4.08 22.10 -11.76
C ARG A 14 5.34 21.25 -11.56
N TYR A 15 5.50 20.63 -10.40
CA TYR A 15 6.70 19.89 -10.02
C TYR A 15 6.54 18.37 -10.15
N ARG A 16 5.44 17.88 -10.71
CA ARG A 16 5.14 16.44 -10.78
C ARG A 16 6.28 15.64 -11.44
N SER A 17 6.88 16.17 -12.50
CA SER A 17 8.01 15.54 -13.21
C SER A 17 9.27 15.39 -12.34
N LYS A 18 9.41 16.16 -11.26
CA LYS A 18 10.54 16.08 -10.32
C LYS A 18 10.32 15.09 -9.19
N VAL A 19 9.07 14.73 -8.90
CA VAL A 19 8.69 13.94 -7.72
C VAL A 19 7.83 12.72 -8.05
N GLN A 20 7.62 12.40 -9.33
CA GLN A 20 6.74 11.30 -9.75
C GLN A 20 7.12 9.94 -9.13
N GLU A 21 8.41 9.73 -8.85
CA GLU A 21 8.94 8.52 -8.22
C GLU A 21 8.51 8.34 -6.77
N LEU A 22 8.05 9.42 -6.12
CA LEU A 22 7.50 9.39 -4.76
C LEU A 22 6.05 8.92 -4.72
N ALA A 23 5.32 9.00 -5.84
CA ALA A 23 3.90 8.69 -5.90
C ALA A 23 3.56 7.24 -5.49
N PRO A 24 4.35 6.19 -5.82
CA PRO A 24 4.10 4.84 -5.34
C PRO A 24 4.20 4.65 -3.82
N TYR A 25 4.73 5.62 -3.09
CA TYR A 25 4.99 5.53 -1.64
C TYR A 25 4.13 6.51 -0.83
N PHE A 26 4.01 7.76 -1.27
CA PHE A 26 3.39 8.86 -0.50
C PHE A 26 2.05 9.34 -1.04
N SER A 27 1.40 8.55 -1.90
CA SER A 27 0.01 8.79 -2.31
C SER A 27 -0.95 7.91 -1.51
N GLU A 28 -2.25 8.17 -1.63
CA GLU A 28 -3.26 7.24 -1.11
C GLU A 28 -3.09 5.83 -1.71
N TYR A 29 -2.69 5.71 -2.99
CA TYR A 29 -2.34 4.42 -3.58
C TYR A 29 -1.17 3.75 -2.84
N GLY A 30 -0.09 4.50 -2.58
CA GLY A 30 1.05 3.98 -1.81
C GLY A 30 0.63 3.54 -0.42
N LEU A 31 -0.12 4.38 0.30
CA LEU A 31 -0.65 4.05 1.61
C LEU A 31 -1.46 2.74 1.60
N PHE A 32 -2.42 2.60 0.68
CA PHE A 32 -3.23 1.39 0.62
C PHE A 32 -2.43 0.16 0.18
N LYS A 33 -1.49 0.31 -0.75
CA LYS A 33 -0.58 -0.78 -1.16
C LYS A 33 0.17 -1.34 0.06
N TYR A 34 0.78 -0.48 0.85
CA TYR A 34 1.56 -0.91 2.01
C TYR A 34 0.68 -1.39 3.17
N ARG A 35 -0.52 -0.83 3.36
CA ARG A 35 -1.49 -1.36 4.33
C ARG A 35 -1.89 -2.78 4.00
N VAL A 36 -2.32 -3.05 2.77
CA VAL A 36 -2.68 -4.40 2.33
C VAL A 36 -1.51 -5.36 2.50
N TRP A 37 -0.30 -4.93 2.15
CA TRP A 37 0.89 -5.75 2.33
C TRP A 37 1.10 -6.12 3.81
N VAL A 38 1.10 -5.13 4.72
CA VAL A 38 1.29 -5.37 6.15
C VAL A 38 0.19 -6.27 6.73
N GLU A 39 -1.07 -6.09 6.36
CA GLU A 39 -2.17 -6.94 6.83
C GLU A 39 -1.99 -8.41 6.40
N ILE A 40 -1.51 -8.65 5.17
CA ILE A 40 -1.23 -10.00 4.67
C ILE A 40 -0.05 -10.62 5.43
N GLU A 41 1.06 -9.89 5.58
CA GLU A 41 2.23 -10.40 6.33
C GLU A 41 1.88 -10.65 7.79
N TYR A 42 1.07 -9.77 8.40
CA TYR A 42 0.58 -9.95 9.76
C TYR A 42 -0.30 -11.20 9.89
N PHE A 43 -1.21 -11.44 8.94
CA PHE A 43 -2.03 -12.64 8.90
C PHE A 43 -1.18 -13.91 8.75
N ILE A 44 -0.18 -13.90 7.86
CA ILE A 44 0.76 -15.01 7.69
C ILE A 44 1.55 -15.24 8.98
N ALA A 45 2.07 -14.20 9.62
CA ALA A 45 2.81 -14.32 10.86
C ALA A 45 1.94 -14.89 12.01
N LEU A 46 0.69 -14.44 12.13
CA LEU A 46 -0.27 -14.99 13.09
C LEU A 46 -0.54 -16.48 12.86
N SER A 47 -0.64 -16.91 11.60
CA SER A 47 -0.88 -18.31 11.26
C SER A 47 0.23 -19.27 11.68
N GLN A 48 1.43 -18.74 11.91
CA GLN A 48 2.61 -19.50 12.30
C GLN A 48 2.72 -19.62 13.84
N LEU A 49 1.88 -18.92 14.61
CA LEU A 49 1.97 -18.87 16.08
C LEU A 49 1.27 -20.03 16.82
N ASP A 50 0.88 -21.11 16.14
CA ASP A 50 0.19 -22.29 16.72
C ASP A 50 -0.89 -21.93 17.77
N LEU A 51 -1.74 -20.96 17.40
CA LEU A 51 -2.80 -20.48 18.27
C LEU A 51 -4.03 -21.38 18.10
N GLU A 52 -4.60 -21.86 19.20
CA GLU A 52 -5.79 -22.73 19.18
C GLU A 52 -6.96 -22.14 18.38
N GLN A 53 -7.10 -20.81 18.38
CA GLN A 53 -8.18 -20.08 17.71
C GLN A 53 -7.87 -19.74 16.24
N PHE A 54 -6.67 -20.07 15.76
CA PHE A 54 -6.18 -19.67 14.45
C PHE A 54 -5.40 -20.84 13.81
N PRO A 55 -6.10 -21.76 13.11
CA PRO A 55 -5.46 -22.93 12.51
C PRO A 55 -4.48 -22.52 11.40
N SER A 56 -3.43 -23.32 11.23
CA SER A 56 -2.40 -23.09 10.21
C SER A 56 -3.03 -23.02 8.81
N ILE A 57 -2.64 -22.03 8.02
CA ILE A 57 -3.06 -21.94 6.62
C ILE A 57 -2.36 -23.05 5.83
N SER A 58 -3.12 -24.00 5.30
CA SER A 58 -2.60 -25.05 4.42
C SER A 58 -2.28 -24.48 3.04
N SER A 59 -1.09 -24.75 2.52
CA SER A 59 -0.64 -24.35 1.17
C SER A 59 -1.24 -25.21 0.05
N THR A 60 -2.55 -25.45 0.08
CA THR A 60 -3.24 -26.26 -0.93
C THR A 60 -4.29 -25.41 -1.62
N ASP A 61 -3.87 -24.74 -2.71
CA ASP A 61 -4.52 -24.62 -4.04
C ASP A 61 -3.78 -23.56 -4.89
#